data_AF-A0A9D9VDG9-F1
#
_entry.id   AF-A0A9D9VDG9-F1
#
_cell.length_a   1.000
_cell.length_b   1.000
_cell.length_c   1.000
_cell.angle_alpha   90.00
_cell.angle_beta   90.00
_cell.angle_gamma   90.00
#
_symmetry.space_group_name_H-M   'P 1'
#
loop_
_entity.id
_entity.type
_entity.pdbx_description
1 polymer ?
#
loop_
_entity_poly.entity_id
_entity_poly.type
_entity_poly.pdbx_seq_one_letter_code
_entity_poly.pdbx_strand_id
1 'polypeptide(L)'
;MNITGTITGIKYSPLFLEKLKEVDIKEFDINKVPATCLLKSKNSLFAVSKWVSPKRTRSYPFERVYNSLGMSKKITVIPIVKDEGAKG
;
A
#
# COMPACT_ATOMS: atom_id res chain seq x y z
N MET A 1 -10.79 8.03 42.47
CA MET A 1 -11.42 9.04 41.59
C MET A 1 -10.96 8.76 40.17
N ASN A 2 -11.88 8.44 39.25
CA ASN A 2 -11.53 8.18 37.85
C ASN A 2 -11.87 9.41 37.02
N ILE A 3 -10.87 10.01 36.39
CA ILE A 3 -11.02 11.13 35.47
C ILE A 3 -10.85 10.59 34.05
N THR A 4 -11.82 10.84 33.20
CA THR A 4 -11.80 10.47 31.78
C THR A 4 -11.92 11.71 30.91
N GLY A 5 -11.27 11.70 29.75
CA GLY A 5 -11.32 12.80 28.79
C GLY A 5 -11.14 12.27 27.37
N THR A 6 -11.89 12.85 26.43
CA THR A 6 -11.91 12.42 25.03
C THR A 6 -11.16 13.43 24.18
N ILE A 7 -10.12 13.00 23.48
CA ILE A 7 -9.38 13.86 22.56
C ILE A 7 -10.20 14.04 21.27
N THR A 8 -10.53 15.29 20.93
CA THR A 8 -11.25 15.66 19.70
C THR A 8 -10.38 16.54 18.81
N GLY A 9 -10.62 16.52 17.50
CA GLY A 9 -9.97 17.45 16.56
C GLY A 9 -8.52 17.13 16.19
N ILE A 10 -8.08 15.87 16.31
CA ILE A 10 -6.74 15.46 15.86
C ILE A 10 -6.60 15.73 14.35
N LYS A 11 -5.66 16.61 14.00
CA LYS A 11 -5.25 16.87 12.61
C LYS A 11 -3.87 16.27 12.40
N TYR A 12 -3.78 15.27 11.52
CA TYR A 12 -2.53 14.59 11.19
C TYR A 12 -2.07 15.00 9.79
N SER A 13 -0.81 15.43 9.67
CA SER A 13 -0.14 15.64 8.38
C SER A 13 1.07 14.71 8.32
N PRO A 14 1.10 13.75 7.39
CA PRO A 14 2.25 12.86 7.23
C PRO A 14 3.48 13.65 6.75
N LEU A 15 4.61 13.44 7.40
CA LEU A 15 5.91 14.00 7.03
C LEU A 15 6.71 12.96 6.23
N PHE A 16 7.69 13.42 5.44
CA PHE A 16 8.60 12.56 4.66
C PHE A 16 7.91 11.64 3.65
N LEU A 17 6.78 12.08 3.08
CA LEU A 17 6.18 11.37 1.96
C LEU A 17 7.04 11.49 0.71
N GLU A 18 7.33 10.35 0.09
CA GLU A 18 7.96 10.32 -1.22
C GLU A 18 6.98 10.79 -2.31
N LYS A 19 7.52 11.41 -3.36
CA LYS A 19 6.74 11.67 -4.58
C LYS A 19 6.55 10.36 -5.33
N LEU A 20 5.31 9.87 -5.35
CA LEU A 20 4.96 8.63 -6.00
C LEU A 20 4.93 8.79 -7.53
N LYS A 21 5.49 7.79 -8.24
CA LYS A 21 5.43 7.72 -9.70
C LYS A 21 4.00 7.48 -10.16
N GLU A 22 3.53 8.27 -11.12
CA GLU A 22 2.27 8.03 -11.82
C GLU A 22 2.46 7.06 -12.99
N VAL A 23 1.54 6.13 -13.15
CA VAL A 23 1.54 5.10 -14.19
C VAL A 23 0.12 5.00 -14.77
N ASP A 24 0.00 5.05 -16.09
CA ASP A 24 -1.30 4.84 -16.75
C ASP A 24 -1.70 3.36 -16.71
N ILE A 25 -2.98 3.08 -16.53
CA ILE A 25 -3.50 1.71 -16.47
C ILE A 25 -3.20 0.87 -17.71
N LYS A 26 -3.04 1.49 -18.89
CA LYS A 26 -2.67 0.78 -20.13
C LYS A 26 -1.24 0.25 -20.11
N GLU A 27 -0.36 0.87 -19.33
CA GLU A 27 1.07 0.54 -19.24
C GLU A 27 1.44 -0.15 -17.92
N PHE A 28 0.43 -0.42 -17.08
CA PHE A 28 0.65 -0.93 -15.74
C PHE A 28 1.08 -2.40 -15.76
N ASP A 29 2.29 -2.65 -15.25
CA ASP A 29 2.83 -3.99 -15.00
C ASP A 29 3.32 -4.07 -13.55
N ILE A 30 2.65 -4.88 -12.73
CA ILE A 30 2.93 -5.04 -11.30
C ILE A 30 4.38 -5.46 -11.02
N ASN A 31 5.01 -6.18 -11.94
CA ASN A 31 6.37 -6.66 -11.78
C ASN A 31 7.40 -5.54 -12.03
N LYS A 32 7.08 -4.55 -12.88
CA LYS A 32 7.99 -3.46 -13.28
C LYS A 32 7.82 -2.17 -12.49
N VAL A 33 6.63 -1.92 -11.92
CA VAL A 33 6.38 -0.71 -11.12
C VAL A 33 7.14 -0.72 -9.79
N PRO A 34 7.42 0.45 -9.18
CA PRO A 34 8.02 0.51 -7.85
C PRO A 34 7.12 -0.11 -6.78
N ALA A 35 7.64 -0.24 -5.55
CA ALA A 35 6.90 -0.80 -4.42
C ALA A 35 5.58 -0.05 -4.14
N THR A 36 5.56 1.26 -4.38
CA THR A 36 4.38 2.11 -4.25
C THR A 36 4.31 3.09 -5.42
N CYS A 37 3.16 3.19 -6.07
CA CYS A 37 2.92 4.09 -7.20
C CYS A 37 1.47 4.58 -7.25
N LEU A 38 1.22 5.57 -8.09
CA LEU A 38 -0.12 6.05 -8.40
C LEU A 38 -0.56 5.48 -9.74
N LEU A 39 -1.65 4.73 -9.73
CA LEU A 39 -2.27 4.17 -10.92
C LEU A 39 -3.39 5.12 -11.38
N LYS A 40 -3.21 5.68 -12.56
CA LYS A 40 -4.20 6.57 -13.21
C LYS A 40 -5.06 5.76 -14.17
N SER A 41 -6.37 5.84 -13.97
CA SER A 41 -7.35 5.20 -14.85
C SER A 41 -8.48 6.17 -15.15
N LYS A 42 -8.54 6.67 -16.38
CA LYS A 42 -9.53 7.65 -16.87
C LYS A 42 -9.79 8.79 -15.87
N ASN A 43 -10.79 8.64 -15.00
CA ASN A 43 -11.26 9.63 -14.01
C ASN A 43 -10.94 9.26 -12.55
N SER A 44 -10.09 8.26 -12.31
CA SER A 44 -9.73 7.80 -10.97
C SER A 44 -8.24 7.64 -10.80
N LEU A 45 -7.78 7.95 -9.59
CA LEU A 45 -6.42 7.76 -9.13
C LEU A 45 -6.43 6.76 -7.99
N PHE A 46 -5.60 5.73 -8.09
CA PHE A 46 -5.46 4.70 -7.07
C PHE A 46 -4.02 4.69 -6.56
N ALA A 47 -3.83 4.62 -5.25
CA ALA A 47 -2.52 4.32 -4.70
C ALA A 47 -2.33 2.81 -4.69
N VAL A 48 -1.33 2.33 -5.42
CA VAL A 48 -0.98 0.91 -5.50
C VAL A 48 0.27 0.67 -4.68
N SER A 49 0.25 -0.36 -3.86
CA SER A 49 1.40 -0.87 -3.11
C SER A 49 1.59 -2.35 -3.40
N LYS A 50 2.84 -2.83 -3.46
CA LYS A 50 3.16 -4.25 -3.59
C LYS A 50 4.10 -4.72 -2.49
N TRP A 51 3.84 -5.93 -2.01
CA TRP A 51 4.73 -6.59 -1.07
C TRP A 51 5.90 -7.21 -1.83
N VAL A 52 7.10 -7.10 -1.26
CA VAL A 52 8.32 -7.66 -1.86
C VAL A 52 8.39 -9.17 -1.67
N SER A 53 7.77 -9.67 -0.60
CA SER A 53 7.78 -11.09 -0.26
C SER A 53 6.37 -11.62 -0.05
N PRO A 54 6.19 -12.95 -0.20
CA PRO A 54 4.92 -13.58 0.08
C PRO A 54 4.42 -13.30 1.49
N LYS A 55 3.09 -13.33 1.65
CA LYS A 55 2.46 -13.33 2.98
C LYS A 55 3.13 -14.40 3.85
N ARG A 56 3.48 -14.03 5.10
CA ARG A 56 4.17 -14.87 6.11
C ARG A 56 5.69 -14.98 6.00
N THR A 57 6.31 -14.30 5.04
CA THR A 57 7.76 -14.05 5.06
C THR A 57 8.08 -12.87 5.98
N ARG A 58 9.23 -12.85 6.68
CA ARG A 58 9.65 -11.82 7.67
C ARG A 58 9.96 -10.43 7.05
N SER A 59 9.13 -9.95 6.14
CA SER A 59 9.26 -8.61 5.55
C SER A 59 8.20 -7.70 6.16
N TYR A 60 8.60 -6.49 6.56
CA TYR A 60 7.69 -5.51 7.18
C TYR A 60 6.87 -4.77 6.09
N PRO A 61 5.55 -4.96 6.01
CA PRO A 61 4.74 -4.36 4.95
C PRO A 61 4.33 -2.91 5.25
N PHE A 62 4.41 -2.49 6.51
CA PHE A 62 3.89 -1.20 6.96
C PHE A 62 4.62 0.00 6.34
N GLU A 63 5.95 -0.07 6.27
CA GLU A 63 6.80 0.92 5.58
C GLU A 63 6.31 1.19 4.14
N ARG A 64 5.96 0.13 3.41
CA ARG A 64 5.62 0.20 1.98
C ARG A 64 4.24 0.81 1.75
N VAL A 65 3.32 0.65 2.70
CA VAL A 65 1.99 1.29 2.61
C VAL A 65 1.99 2.71 3.17
N TYR A 66 3.04 3.14 3.87
CA TYR A 66 3.15 4.47 4.47
C TYR A 66 2.92 5.59 3.46
N ASN A 67 3.61 5.55 2.32
CA ASN A 67 3.48 6.58 1.28
C ASN A 67 2.07 6.62 0.64
N SER A 68 1.28 5.55 0.79
CA SER A 68 -0.08 5.46 0.25
C SER A 68 -1.19 5.74 1.29
N LEU A 69 -0.86 5.83 2.58
CA LEU A 69 -1.83 5.83 3.68
C LEU A 69 -2.83 7.00 3.60
N GLY A 70 -2.35 8.19 3.22
CA GLY A 70 -3.16 9.40 3.05
C GLY A 70 -4.08 9.41 1.83
N MET A 71 -3.97 8.41 0.94
CA MET A 71 -4.79 8.34 -0.27
C MET A 71 -6.14 7.66 0.02
N SER A 72 -7.19 8.11 -0.65
CA SER A 72 -8.56 7.59 -0.46
C SER A 72 -8.71 6.17 -1.04
N LYS A 73 -8.40 5.99 -2.33
CA LYS A 73 -8.50 4.70 -3.03
C LYS A 73 -7.15 3.98 -3.02
N LYS A 74 -7.10 2.79 -2.41
CA LYS A 74 -5.87 2.04 -2.16
C LYS A 74 -6.00 0.60 -2.65
N ILE A 75 -4.95 0.09 -3.27
CA ILE A 75 -4.82 -1.28 -3.75
C ILE A 75 -3.51 -1.82 -3.22
N THR A 76 -3.54 -2.99 -2.60
CA THR A 76 -2.33 -3.68 -2.13
C THR A 76 -2.25 -5.04 -2.79
N VAL A 77 -1.17 -5.29 -3.53
CA VAL A 77 -0.86 -6.59 -4.12
C VAL A 77 0.04 -7.35 -3.16
N ILE A 78 -0.44 -8.53 -2.74
CA ILE A 78 0.26 -9.42 -1.82
C ILE A 78 0.56 -10.71 -2.59
N PRO A 79 1.84 -11.03 -2.84
CA PRO A 79 2.18 -12.32 -3.41
C PRO A 79 1.86 -13.41 -2.39
N ILE A 80 1.41 -14.54 -2.90
CA ILE A 80 1.17 -15.74 -2.12
C ILE A 80 2.08 -16.83 -2.69
N VAL A 81 2.64 -17.64 -1.79
CA VAL A 81 3.26 -18.91 -2.15
C VAL A 81 2.42 -19.98 -1.49
N LYS A 82 1.94 -20.90 -2.29
CA LYS A 82 1.25 -22.10 -1.84
C LYS A 82 2.18 -23.26 -2.17
N ASP A 83 2.56 -24.02 -1.14
CA ASP A 83 3.21 -25.31 -1.34
C ASP A 83 2.10 -26.36 -1.48
N GLU A 84 2.02 -26.94 -2.66
CA GLU A 84 1.03 -27.95 -3.05
C GLU A 84 1.58 -29.39 -2.89
N GLY A 85 2.83 -29.53 -2.44
CA GLY A 85 3.51 -30.82 -2.38
C GLY A 85 3.59 -31.53 -3.73
N ALA A 86 4.02 -32.78 -3.74
CA ALA A 86 4.21 -33.55 -4.97
C ALA A 86 2.89 -33.93 -5.68
N LYS A 87 1.73 -33.71 -5.06
CA LYS A 87 0.42 -34.18 -5.56
C LYS A 87 -0.65 -33.09 -5.75
N GLY A 88 -0.38 -31.82 -5.45
CA GLY A 88 -1.37 -30.74 -5.59
C GLY A 88 -2.12 -30.43 -4.30
#